data_AF-A0A0R2ETS7-F1
#
_entry.id   AF-A0A0R2ETS7-F1
#
_cell.length_a   1.000
_cell.length_b   1.000
_cell.length_c   1.000
_cell.angle_alpha   90.00
_cell.angle_beta   90.00
_cell.angle_gamma   90.00
#
_symmetry.space_group_name_H-M   'P 1'
#
loop_
_entity.id
_entity.type
_entity.pdbx_description
1 polymer ?
#
loop_
_entity_poly.entity_id
_entity_poly.type
_entity_poly.pdbx_seq_one_letter_code
_entity_poly.pdbx_strand_id
1 'polypeptide(L)'
;MLKYSGNNVANSNAMWLCQCDCGNQVVVDGVRLRSGITKSCGCLRRDLSRKRVFKNPDFVKYMGRSEQLRTDDGVSLSSIYESPRNKTGVIGVSYDQETGKWFARLMYQHHYVLLKSFDTIEEAINARRKAEERYLGLHRDHDSDDNTDS
;
A
#
# COMPACT_ATOMS: atom_id res chain seq x y z
N MET A 1 24.97 14.83 -18.36
CA MET A 1 24.47 15.96 -19.18
C MET A 1 23.50 16.80 -18.36
N LEU A 2 23.61 18.13 -18.39
CA LEU A 2 22.70 19.08 -17.72
C LEU A 2 22.08 19.98 -18.77
N LYS A 3 20.75 20.00 -18.88
CA LYS A 3 20.01 20.91 -19.77
C LYS A 3 19.03 21.74 -18.95
N TYR A 4 18.87 23.01 -19.29
CA TYR A 4 17.83 23.84 -18.69
C TYR A 4 16.44 23.33 -19.13
N SER A 5 15.50 23.23 -18.18
CA SER A 5 14.17 22.65 -18.39
C SER A 5 13.02 23.61 -18.11
N GLY A 6 13.31 24.87 -17.73
CA GLY A 6 12.32 25.87 -17.37
C GLY A 6 12.40 26.28 -15.89
N ASN A 7 11.35 26.94 -15.39
CA ASN A 7 11.25 27.38 -14.00
C ASN A 7 10.12 26.65 -13.27
N ASN A 8 10.27 26.46 -11.95
CA ASN A 8 9.24 25.88 -11.11
C ASN A 8 8.09 26.89 -10.91
N VAL A 9 6.84 26.47 -11.13
CA VAL A 9 5.66 27.34 -11.00
C VAL A 9 5.46 27.84 -9.55
N ALA A 10 5.84 27.04 -8.55
CA ALA A 10 5.63 27.40 -7.15
C ALA A 10 6.64 28.44 -6.63
N ASN A 11 7.93 28.27 -6.97
CA ASN A 11 9.02 29.03 -6.34
C ASN A 11 9.89 29.77 -7.36
N SER A 12 9.56 29.74 -8.66
CA SER A 12 10.32 30.34 -9.77
C SER A 12 11.78 29.88 -9.91
N ASN A 13 12.19 28.82 -9.21
CA ASN A 13 13.53 28.26 -9.30
C ASN A 13 13.80 27.63 -10.67
N ALA A 14 15.03 27.78 -11.16
CA ALA A 14 15.50 27.10 -12.37
C ALA A 14 15.47 25.57 -12.20
N MET A 15 14.84 24.88 -13.15
CA MET A 15 14.74 23.43 -13.26
C MET A 15 15.74 22.91 -14.28
N TRP A 16 16.38 21.78 -13.97
CA TRP A 16 17.45 21.20 -14.76
C TRP A 16 17.13 19.75 -15.10
N LEU A 17 17.11 19.43 -16.39
CA LEU A 17 17.08 18.06 -16.88
C LEU A 17 18.48 17.46 -16.74
N CYS A 18 18.59 16.50 -15.83
CA CYS A 18 19.82 15.80 -15.49
C CYS A 18 19.78 14.39 -16.10
N GLN A 19 20.84 14.00 -16.80
CA GLN A 19 21.06 12.60 -17.18
C GLN A 19 21.88 11.91 -16.09
N CYS A 20 21.32 10.85 -15.51
CA CYS A 20 21.98 10.04 -14.49
C CYS A 20 22.75 8.88 -15.13
N ASP A 21 23.77 8.36 -14.43
CA ASP A 21 24.59 7.22 -14.87
C ASP A 21 23.77 5.94 -15.10
N CYS A 22 22.57 5.88 -14.51
CA CYS A 22 21.56 4.86 -14.76
C CYS A 22 20.97 4.89 -16.19
N GLY A 23 21.31 5.90 -17.00
CA GLY A 23 20.74 6.18 -18.32
C GLY A 23 19.43 7.00 -18.28
N ASN A 24 18.70 6.97 -17.17
CA ASN A 24 17.46 7.73 -17.02
C ASN A 24 17.72 9.23 -16.83
N GLN A 25 16.75 10.03 -17.26
CA GLN A 25 16.73 11.47 -17.08
C GLN A 25 15.72 11.87 -16.01
N VAL A 26 16.02 12.94 -15.28
CA VAL A 26 15.15 13.49 -14.24
C VAL A 26 15.23 15.01 -14.26
N VAL A 27 14.10 15.67 -14.11
CA VAL A 27 14.04 17.12 -13.96
C VAL A 27 14.15 17.45 -12.47
N VAL A 28 15.14 18.25 -12.11
CA VAL A 28 15.49 18.55 -10.72
C VAL A 28 15.54 20.05 -10.51
N ASP A 29 15.00 20.50 -9.38
CA ASP A 29 15.13 21.87 -8.93
C ASP A 29 16.61 22.23 -8.67
N GLY A 30 17.06 23.37 -9.17
CA GLY A 30 18.46 23.79 -9.08
C GLY A 30 18.98 23.92 -7.65
N VAL A 31 18.14 24.32 -6.68
CA VAL A 31 18.51 24.36 -5.26
C VAL A 31 18.74 22.94 -4.74
N ARG A 32 17.86 21.98 -5.10
CA ARG A 32 18.00 20.56 -4.68
C ARG A 32 19.21 19.87 -5.30
N LEU A 33 19.62 20.30 -6.49
CA LEU A 33 20.83 19.82 -7.14
C LEU A 33 22.08 20.38 -6.45
N ARG A 34 22.15 21.71 -6.23
CA ARG A 34 23.30 22.35 -5.57
C ARG A 34 23.51 21.93 -4.12
N SER A 35 22.42 21.73 -3.38
CA SER A 35 22.46 21.26 -1.98
C SER A 35 22.80 19.77 -1.83
N GLY A 36 22.93 19.03 -2.93
CA GLY A 36 23.24 17.61 -2.90
C GLY A 36 22.10 16.72 -2.37
N ILE A 37 20.88 17.26 -2.24
CA ILE A 37 19.69 16.49 -1.86
C ILE A 37 19.35 15.46 -2.95
N THR A 38 19.40 15.88 -4.22
CA THR A 38 19.10 14.99 -5.35
C THR A 38 20.41 14.49 -5.97
N LYS A 39 20.76 13.23 -5.67
CA LYS A 39 22.02 12.61 -6.13
C LYS A 39 21.86 11.67 -7.32
N SER A 40 20.64 11.28 -7.66
CA SER A 40 20.38 10.30 -8.74
C SER A 40 18.96 10.40 -9.27
N CYS A 41 18.69 9.69 -10.36
CA CYS A 41 17.35 9.43 -10.92
C CYS A 41 16.41 8.65 -9.96
N GLY A 42 16.88 8.29 -8.76
CA GLY A 42 16.23 7.35 -7.83
C GLY A 42 16.83 5.95 -7.86
N CYS A 43 17.71 5.65 -8.83
CA CYS A 43 18.42 4.37 -8.92
C CYS A 43 19.25 4.07 -7.67
N LEU A 44 19.96 5.06 -7.13
CA LEU A 44 20.79 4.87 -5.93
C LEU A 44 19.94 4.37 -4.76
N ARG A 45 18.74 4.94 -4.56
CA ARG A 45 17.83 4.50 -3.50
C ARG A 45 17.36 3.07 -3.74
N ARG A 46 17.04 2.72 -5.00
CA ARG A 46 16.60 1.37 -5.39
C ARG A 46 17.70 0.33 -5.15
N ASP A 47 18.94 0.65 -5.52
CA ASP A 47 20.09 -0.24 -5.34
C ASP A 47 20.42 -0.44 -3.87
N LEU A 48 20.42 0.63 -3.07
CA LEU A 48 20.63 0.54 -1.63
C LEU A 48 19.51 -0.28 -0.97
N SER A 49 18.26 -0.06 -1.36
CA SER A 49 17.13 -0.85 -0.84
C SER A 49 17.32 -2.33 -1.16
N ARG A 50 17.65 -2.66 -2.40
CA ARG A 50 17.93 -4.04 -2.82
C ARG A 50 19.07 -4.68 -2.02
N LYS A 51 20.17 -3.97 -1.79
CA LYS A 51 21.29 -4.46 -0.97
C LYS A 51 20.89 -4.67 0.50
N ARG A 52 20.04 -3.80 1.07
CA ARG A 52 19.59 -3.91 2.46
C ARG A 52 18.70 -5.12 2.70
N VAL A 53 17.92 -5.53 1.70
CA VAL A 53 17.04 -6.71 1.80
C VAL A 53 17.83 -7.96 2.21
N PHE A 54 19.00 -8.18 1.61
CA PHE A 54 19.87 -9.33 1.93
C PHE A 54 20.57 -9.24 3.29
N LYS A 55 20.55 -8.07 3.96
CA LYS A 55 21.11 -7.93 5.32
C LYS A 55 20.16 -8.44 6.40
N ASN A 56 18.87 -8.63 6.09
CA ASN A 56 17.91 -9.17 7.03
C ASN A 56 17.85 -10.70 6.85
N PRO A 57 18.37 -11.49 7.82
CA PRO A 57 18.42 -12.95 7.70
C PRO A 57 17.03 -13.58 7.64
N ASP A 58 16.04 -13.02 8.36
CA ASP A 58 14.66 -13.51 8.31
C ASP A 58 14.06 -13.32 6.92
N PHE A 59 14.25 -12.14 6.32
CA PHE A 59 13.77 -11.89 4.96
C PHE A 59 14.37 -12.88 3.96
N VAL A 60 15.68 -13.15 4.05
CA VAL A 60 16.37 -14.09 3.15
C VAL A 60 15.83 -15.52 3.34
N LYS A 61 15.58 -15.95 4.58
CA LYS A 61 15.03 -17.28 4.90
C LYS A 61 13.66 -17.52 4.25
N TYR A 62 12.81 -16.49 4.21
CA TYR A 62 11.44 -16.59 3.70
C TYR A 62 11.27 -16.06 2.26
N MET A 63 12.35 -15.62 1.61
CA MET A 63 12.31 -15.11 0.23
C MET A 63 11.80 -16.21 -0.74
N GLY A 64 10.79 -15.87 -1.54
CA GLY A 64 10.24 -16.78 -2.57
C GLY A 64 9.23 -17.82 -2.07
N ARG A 65 8.96 -17.91 -0.77
CA ARG A 65 7.99 -18.86 -0.19
C ARG A 65 6.55 -18.35 -0.27
N SER A 66 6.06 -18.11 -1.49
CA SER A 66 4.72 -17.54 -1.72
C SER A 66 3.56 -18.40 -1.17
N GLU A 67 3.78 -19.71 -1.07
CA GLU A 67 2.82 -20.67 -0.49
C GLU A 67 2.51 -20.34 0.98
N GLN A 68 3.50 -19.87 1.76
CA GLN A 68 3.31 -19.50 3.16
C GLN A 68 2.47 -18.23 3.36
N LEU A 69 2.14 -17.54 2.26
CA LEU A 69 1.28 -16.35 2.29
C LEU A 69 -0.19 -16.71 2.04
N ARG A 70 -0.52 -18.00 1.93
CA ARG A 70 -1.88 -18.50 1.69
C ARG A 70 -2.23 -19.62 2.68
N THR A 71 -3.52 -19.71 3.02
CA THR A 71 -4.10 -20.87 3.71
C THR A 71 -4.23 -22.05 2.74
N ASP A 72 -4.46 -23.26 3.24
CA ASP A 72 -4.70 -24.48 2.45
C ASP A 72 -5.83 -24.29 1.40
N ASP A 73 -6.83 -23.46 1.71
CA ASP A 73 -7.93 -23.10 0.79
C ASP A 73 -7.55 -22.04 -0.28
N GLY A 74 -6.27 -21.65 -0.35
CA GLY A 74 -5.75 -20.67 -1.30
C GLY A 74 -6.08 -19.21 -0.96
N VAL A 75 -6.67 -18.95 0.21
CA VAL A 75 -6.97 -17.60 0.69
C VAL A 75 -5.68 -16.89 1.11
N SER A 76 -5.49 -15.66 0.66
CA SER A 76 -4.33 -14.85 1.08
C SER A 76 -4.42 -14.50 2.56
N LEU A 77 -3.33 -14.71 3.31
CA LEU A 77 -3.26 -14.34 4.73
C LEU A 77 -3.52 -12.83 4.96
N SER A 78 -3.20 -11.99 3.97
CA SER A 78 -3.50 -10.55 4.00
C SER A 78 -5.00 -10.21 4.00
N SER A 79 -5.84 -11.16 3.61
CA SER A 79 -7.30 -11.03 3.61
C SER A 79 -7.92 -11.49 4.94
N ILE A 80 -7.13 -12.14 5.79
CA ILE A 80 -7.53 -12.72 7.07
C ILE A 80 -6.98 -11.89 8.23
N TYR A 81 -5.68 -11.59 8.21
CA TYR A 81 -4.99 -10.88 9.28
C TYR A 81 -4.93 -9.38 9.05
N GLU A 82 -5.35 -8.62 10.07
CA GLU A 82 -5.33 -7.17 10.05
C GLU A 82 -3.91 -6.62 10.20
N SER A 83 -3.59 -5.60 9.40
CA SER A 83 -2.35 -4.86 9.59
C SER A 83 -2.58 -3.74 10.61
N PRO A 84 -1.62 -3.47 11.52
CA PRO A 84 -1.64 -2.30 12.39
C PRO A 84 -1.72 -0.95 11.65
N ARG A 85 -1.44 -0.93 10.34
CA ARG A 85 -1.57 0.27 9.48
C ARG A 85 -3.00 0.51 9.00
N ASN A 86 -3.94 -0.38 9.32
CA ASN A 86 -5.31 -0.24 8.87
C ASN A 86 -6.02 0.86 9.67
N LYS A 87 -6.36 1.96 8.99
CA LYS A 87 -7.04 3.10 9.63
C LYS A 87 -8.51 2.86 9.92
N THR A 88 -9.16 1.95 9.20
CA THR A 88 -10.62 1.72 9.27
C THR A 88 -10.99 0.57 10.19
N GLY A 89 -10.00 -0.16 10.70
CA GLY A 89 -10.22 -1.35 11.55
C GLY A 89 -10.78 -2.57 10.82
N VAL A 90 -11.12 -2.47 9.53
CA VAL A 90 -11.69 -3.60 8.76
C VAL A 90 -10.93 -3.80 7.45
N ILE A 91 -10.49 -5.03 7.19
CA ILE A 91 -9.70 -5.36 6.00
C ILE A 91 -10.54 -5.12 4.74
N GLY A 92 -9.97 -4.39 3.77
CA GLY A 92 -10.63 -4.19 2.49
C GLY A 92 -11.80 -3.19 2.53
N VAL A 93 -11.97 -2.45 3.63
CA VAL A 93 -12.85 -1.28 3.69
C VAL A 93 -12.02 -0.01 3.69
N SER A 94 -12.25 0.87 2.72
CA SER A 94 -11.49 2.12 2.57
C SER A 94 -12.39 3.25 2.10
N TYR A 95 -12.14 4.46 2.60
CA TYR A 95 -12.83 5.67 2.16
C TYR A 95 -12.10 6.30 0.96
N ASP A 96 -12.86 6.63 -0.09
CA ASP A 96 -12.38 7.41 -1.23
C ASP A 96 -12.72 8.89 -1.04
N GLN A 97 -11.69 9.73 -0.98
CA GLN A 97 -11.84 11.17 -0.76
C GLN A 97 -12.34 11.92 -2.00
N GLU A 98 -12.13 11.38 -3.21
CA GLU A 98 -12.52 12.04 -4.45
C GLU A 98 -14.03 11.90 -4.70
N THR A 99 -14.56 10.69 -4.51
CA THR A 99 -15.99 10.41 -4.69
C THR A 99 -16.82 10.57 -3.41
N GLY A 100 -16.17 10.64 -2.24
CA GLY A 100 -16.81 10.70 -0.94
C GLY A 100 -17.50 9.40 -0.51
N LYS A 101 -17.12 8.26 -1.09
CA LYS A 101 -17.77 6.96 -0.87
C LYS A 101 -16.88 5.96 -0.15
N TRP A 102 -17.51 5.03 0.57
CA TRP A 102 -16.86 3.90 1.21
C TRP A 102 -16.80 2.70 0.27
N PHE A 103 -15.61 2.17 0.02
CA PHE A 103 -15.44 0.98 -0.80
C PHE A 103 -15.16 -0.25 0.07
N ALA A 104 -15.92 -1.32 -0.18
CA ALA A 104 -15.64 -2.64 0.35
C ALA A 104 -15.20 -3.57 -0.78
N ARG A 105 -14.09 -4.28 -0.57
CA ARG A 105 -13.54 -5.25 -1.53
C ARG A 105 -13.15 -6.54 -0.84
N LEU A 106 -13.42 -7.69 -1.45
CA LEU A 106 -12.90 -9.00 -1.05
C LEU A 106 -12.49 -9.79 -2.30
N MET A 107 -11.27 -10.32 -2.27
CA MET A 107 -10.75 -11.20 -3.31
C MET A 107 -10.70 -12.62 -2.76
N TYR A 108 -11.23 -13.58 -3.50
CA TYR A 108 -11.21 -15.00 -3.17
C TYR A 108 -10.84 -15.78 -4.44
N GLN A 109 -9.85 -16.67 -4.32
CA GLN A 109 -9.32 -17.47 -5.44
C GLN A 109 -8.99 -16.66 -6.72
N HIS A 110 -8.49 -15.42 -6.56
CA HIS A 110 -8.10 -14.51 -7.67
C HIS A 110 -9.26 -13.78 -8.37
N HIS A 111 -10.47 -13.83 -7.81
CA HIS A 111 -11.63 -13.09 -8.29
C HIS A 111 -12.15 -12.15 -7.20
N TYR A 112 -12.67 -10.98 -7.59
CA TYR A 112 -13.39 -10.11 -6.66
C TYR A 112 -14.79 -10.66 -6.42
N VAL A 113 -15.02 -11.20 -5.22
CA VAL A 113 -16.36 -11.62 -4.78
C VAL A 113 -17.16 -10.46 -4.18
N LEU A 114 -16.46 -9.40 -3.75
CA LEU A 114 -17.04 -8.13 -3.33
C LEU A 114 -16.22 -6.99 -3.95
N LEU A 115 -16.90 -6.09 -4.64
CA LEU A 115 -16.36 -4.83 -5.15
C LEU A 115 -17.51 -3.82 -5.29
N LYS A 116 -17.85 -3.13 -4.18
CA LYS A 116 -18.97 -2.19 -4.14
C LYS A 116 -18.60 -0.93 -3.36
N SER A 117 -19.25 0.18 -3.74
CA SER A 117 -19.24 1.45 -3.01
C SER A 117 -20.51 1.60 -2.18
N PHE A 118 -20.41 2.23 -1.03
CA PHE A 118 -21.47 2.53 -0.07
C PHE A 118 -21.35 3.98 0.39
N ASP A 119 -22.44 4.52 0.91
CA ASP A 119 -22.46 5.90 1.41
C ASP A 119 -21.99 5.98 2.86
N THR A 120 -22.18 4.91 3.65
CA THR A 120 -21.76 4.82 5.05
C THR A 120 -20.68 3.75 5.28
N ILE A 121 -19.89 3.95 6.35
CA ILE A 121 -18.86 2.98 6.76
C ILE A 121 -19.48 1.67 7.24
N GLU A 122 -20.59 1.74 7.98
CA GLU A 122 -21.26 0.57 8.57
C GLU A 122 -21.77 -0.39 7.50
N GLU A 123 -22.37 0.14 6.43
CA GLU A 123 -22.80 -0.66 5.28
C GLU A 123 -21.63 -1.37 4.60
N ALA A 124 -20.52 -0.66 4.41
CA ALA A 124 -19.31 -1.23 3.83
C ALA A 124 -18.71 -2.34 4.71
N ILE A 125 -18.70 -2.14 6.03
CA ILE A 125 -18.24 -3.14 7.01
C ILE A 125 -19.15 -4.37 6.99
N ASN A 126 -20.46 -4.18 7.02
CA ASN A 126 -21.42 -5.29 7.01
C ASN A 126 -21.32 -6.09 5.70
N ALA A 127 -21.23 -5.41 4.55
CA ALA A 127 -21.04 -6.07 3.26
C ALA A 127 -19.73 -6.88 3.22
N ARG A 128 -18.66 -6.36 3.84
CA ARG A 128 -17.37 -7.06 3.96
C ARG A 128 -17.49 -8.28 4.86
N ARG A 129 -18.05 -8.16 6.08
CA ARG A 129 -18.24 -9.28 7.03
C ARG A 129 -19.11 -10.39 6.43
N LYS A 130 -20.21 -10.03 5.76
CA LYS A 130 -21.08 -11.00 5.07
C LYS A 130 -20.36 -11.75 3.94
N ALA A 131 -19.44 -11.09 3.26
CA ALA A 131 -18.62 -11.73 2.24
C ALA A 131 -17.55 -12.65 2.88
N GLU A 132 -16.97 -12.27 4.02
CA GLU A 132 -16.04 -13.11 4.78
C GLU A 132 -16.73 -14.38 5.31
N GLU A 133 -17.93 -14.25 5.88
CA GLU A 133 -18.73 -15.39 6.34
C GLU A 133 -19.03 -16.37 5.19
N ARG A 134 -19.47 -15.85 4.03
CA ARG A 134 -19.86 -16.67 2.88
C ARG A 134 -18.68 -17.38 2.19
N TYR A 135 -17.55 -16.70 2.02
CA TYR A 135 -16.45 -17.20 1.18
C TYR A 135 -15.24 -17.66 1.97
N LEU A 136 -15.02 -17.14 3.18
CA LEU A 136 -13.89 -17.51 4.04
C LEU A 136 -14.32 -18.39 5.21
N GLY A 137 -15.63 -18.51 5.50
CA GLY A 137 -16.13 -19.25 6.67
C GLY A 137 -15.71 -18.62 8.00
N LEU A 138 -15.26 -17.35 7.98
CA LEU A 138 -14.80 -16.65 9.17
C LEU A 138 -15.98 -15.94 9.84
N HIS A 139 -16.38 -16.43 11.01
CA HIS A 139 -17.23 -15.70 11.92
C HIS A 139 -16.34 -14.81 12.81
N ARG A 140 -16.31 -13.52 12.49
CA ARG A 140 -15.71 -12.51 13.37
C ARG A 140 -16.79 -12.10 14.35
N ASP A 141 -16.87 -12.79 15.49
CA ASP A 141 -17.80 -12.42 16.54
C ASP A 141 -17.56 -10.96 16.94
N HIS A 142 -18.65 -10.24 17.11
CA HIS A 142 -18.61 -8.94 17.76
C HIS A 142 -18.32 -9.26 19.22
N ASP A 143 -17.13 -8.94 19.73
CA ASP A 143 -16.91 -8.83 21.16
C ASP A 143 -17.90 -7.78 21.67
N SER A 144 -19.08 -8.23 22.07
CA SER A 144 -19.94 -7.53 23.01
C SER A 144 -19.25 -7.70 24.35
N ASP A 145 -18.40 -6.74 24.70
CA ASP A 145 -18.12 -6.42 26.09
C ASP A 145 -19.45 -5.95 26.72
N ASP A 146 -20.31 -6.90 27.06
CA ASP A 146 -21.39 -6.70 28.02
C ASP A 146 -20.88 -7.22 29.37
N ASN A 147 -19.98 -6.44 29.98
CA ASN A 147 -19.62 -6.59 31.38
C ASN A 147 -20.78 -6.00 32.21
N THR A 148 -21.87 -6.75 32.33
CA THR A 148 -22.81 -6.62 33.44
C THR A 148 -22.39 -7.60 34.53
N ASP A 149 -21.51 -7.15 35.42
CA ASP A 149 -21.31 -7.83 36.71
C ASP A 149 -22.24 -7.21 37.76
N SER A 150 -22.82 -8.10 38.55
CA SER A 150 -23.97 -7.89 39.46
C SER A 150 -23.58 -7.36 40.84
#